data_AF-A0A4V1T1W4-F1
#
_entry.id   AF-A0A4V1T1W4-F1
#
_cell.length_a   1.000
_cell.length_b   1.000
_cell.length_c   1.000
_cell.angle_alpha   90.00
_cell.angle_beta   90.00
_cell.angle_gamma   90.00
#
_symmetry.space_group_name_H-M   'P 1'
#
loop_
_entity.id
_entity.type
_entity.pdbx_description
1 polymer ?
#
loop_
_entity_poly.entity_id
_entity_poly.type
_entity_poly.pdbx_seq_one_letter_code
_entity_poly.pdbx_strand_id
1 'polypeptide(L)'
;GHWVGCEHFDGVTSLRKGISQSCNAYFCNVLNKVLNQSGANNTTASYLNWKKEVNMFGFGIKLDVDLPNEKKGLVPAPARYDRIYGKNHWRANTIISMAIGQGELLATPLQMANIECTIANRGFYYRPHLIKAIGDKDVIKPEFKEKINVGIDANYFEPVIDGMQDVVDHGTADASKIPGIVMCGKTGTVQNSRGKNHSVFVAFAPRDNPKIAIAVIVENAGYGASWAAPIASFIVEKYLKDSITRRPSGINPKRYMDADLMSSMPLSKPKTYNKQLPGDSSKKYPADSNHKSIKSDTSRKKPAALKLAAVQSKRKPDE
;
A
#
# COMPACT_ATOMS: atom_id res chain seq x y z
N GLY A 1 0.15 0.08 29.40
CA GLY A 1 -0.31 0.77 28.17
C GLY A 1 0.73 0.59 27.10
N HIS A 2 0.31 0.40 25.84
CA HIS A 2 1.23 0.38 24.70
C HIS A 2 1.54 1.83 24.29
N TRP A 3 2.81 2.17 24.16
CA TRP A 3 3.28 3.50 23.73
C TRP A 3 3.63 3.45 22.24
N VAL A 4 3.27 4.49 21.48
CA VAL A 4 3.77 4.67 20.12
C VAL A 4 5.11 5.39 20.20
N GLY A 5 6.18 4.73 19.81
CA GLY A 5 7.52 5.33 19.77
C GLY A 5 7.69 6.33 18.62
N CYS A 6 8.56 7.31 18.83
CA CYS A 6 9.22 8.06 17.75
C CYS A 6 10.66 7.56 17.64
N GLU A 7 11.23 7.60 16.44
CA GLU A 7 12.64 7.25 16.23
C GLU A 7 13.60 8.37 16.66
N HIS A 8 13.06 9.54 17.01
CA HIS A 8 13.78 10.74 17.46
C HIS A 8 12.93 11.59 18.40
N PHE A 9 13.53 12.68 18.92
CA PHE A 9 12.86 13.66 19.77
C PHE A 9 12.78 15.01 19.07
N ASP A 10 11.56 15.49 18.82
CA ASP A 10 11.32 16.75 18.08
C ASP A 10 10.97 17.96 18.98
N GLY A 11 10.69 17.77 20.27
CA GLY A 11 10.20 18.85 21.14
C GLY A 11 8.84 19.41 20.68
N VAL A 12 8.69 20.74 20.66
CA VAL A 12 7.47 21.41 20.16
C VAL A 12 7.42 21.31 18.63
N THR A 13 6.37 20.68 18.11
CA THR A 13 6.28 20.30 16.69
C THR A 13 5.09 21.00 16.01
N SER A 14 5.39 21.84 15.02
CA SER A 14 4.40 22.39 14.07
C SER A 14 4.05 21.37 12.97
N LEU A 15 3.01 21.60 12.18
CA LEU A 15 2.68 20.75 11.03
C LEU A 15 3.86 20.56 10.09
N ARG A 16 4.48 21.68 9.69
CA ARG A 16 5.64 21.70 8.79
C ARG A 16 6.79 20.86 9.32
N LYS A 17 7.14 21.02 10.60
CA LYS A 17 8.17 20.19 11.27
C LYS A 17 7.75 18.72 11.39
N GLY A 18 6.48 18.46 11.72
CA GLY A 18 5.94 17.12 11.85
C GLY A 18 6.05 16.33 10.54
N ILE A 19 5.79 16.99 9.40
CA ILE A 19 5.97 16.41 8.07
C ILE A 19 7.47 16.22 7.77
N SER A 20 8.29 17.27 7.94
CA SER A 20 9.71 17.26 7.53
C SER A 20 10.58 16.27 8.31
N GLN A 21 10.29 16.10 9.60
CA GLN A 21 10.97 15.16 10.49
C GLN A 21 10.22 13.83 10.63
N SER A 22 9.03 13.66 10.04
CA SER A 22 8.23 12.44 10.19
C SER A 22 7.85 12.11 11.64
N CYS A 23 7.37 13.10 12.39
CA CYS A 23 7.07 12.99 13.82
C CYS A 23 5.81 12.14 14.10
N ASN A 24 5.96 10.92 14.60
CA ASN A 24 4.81 10.05 14.92
C ASN A 24 3.88 10.70 15.97
N ALA A 25 4.44 11.31 17.02
CA ALA A 25 3.67 11.91 18.11
C ALA A 25 2.75 13.03 17.60
N TYR A 26 3.22 13.85 16.65
CA TYR A 26 2.42 14.89 16.01
C TYR A 26 1.19 14.30 15.30
N PHE A 27 1.39 13.31 14.42
CA PHE A 27 0.29 12.73 13.64
C PHE A 27 -0.66 11.88 14.50
N CYS A 28 -0.15 11.17 15.51
CA CYS A 28 -1.00 10.49 16.49
C CYS A 28 -1.91 11.49 17.23
N ASN A 29 -1.38 12.64 17.64
CA ASN A 29 -2.19 13.70 18.26
C ASN A 29 -3.22 14.29 17.28
N VAL A 30 -2.86 14.48 16.01
CA VAL A 30 -3.81 14.93 14.96
C VAL A 30 -4.96 13.92 14.81
N LEU A 31 -4.67 12.63 14.64
CA LEU A 31 -5.72 11.61 14.53
C LEU A 31 -6.60 11.57 15.77
N ASN A 32 -5.99 11.67 16.96
CA ASN A 32 -6.73 11.72 18.22
C ASN A 32 -7.67 12.94 18.28
N LYS A 33 -7.25 14.11 17.81
CA LYS A 33 -8.11 15.29 17.73
C LYS A 33 -9.25 15.11 16.71
N VAL A 34 -8.95 14.62 15.51
CA VAL A 34 -9.94 14.37 14.45
C VAL A 34 -11.02 13.39 14.93
N LEU A 35 -10.62 12.29 15.56
CA LEU A 35 -11.57 11.26 15.99
C LEU A 35 -12.37 11.63 17.25
N ASN A 36 -11.93 12.65 17.99
CA ASN A 36 -12.63 13.16 19.18
C ASN A 36 -13.27 14.54 18.96
N GLN A 37 -13.25 15.09 17.74
CA GLN A 37 -13.75 16.44 17.45
C GLN A 37 -15.23 16.62 17.80
N SER A 38 -16.02 15.55 17.65
CA SER A 38 -17.44 15.52 18.02
C SER A 38 -17.67 14.92 19.42
N GLY A 39 -16.63 14.82 20.25
CA GLY A 39 -16.64 14.17 21.55
C GLY A 39 -16.34 12.67 21.50
N ALA A 40 -15.79 12.14 22.59
CA ALA A 40 -15.28 10.76 22.66
C ALA A 40 -16.35 9.66 22.49
N ASN A 41 -17.63 9.99 22.64
CA ASN A 41 -18.74 9.04 22.39
C ASN A 41 -19.12 8.94 20.91
N ASN A 42 -18.60 9.83 20.07
CA ASN A 42 -18.89 9.91 18.64
C ASN A 42 -17.72 9.41 17.76
N THR A 43 -16.83 8.58 18.31
CA THR A 43 -15.65 8.06 17.60
C THR A 43 -16.04 7.37 16.29
N THR A 44 -17.07 6.52 16.27
CA THR A 44 -17.50 5.81 15.05
C THR A 44 -17.92 6.77 13.95
N ALA A 45 -18.69 7.81 14.27
CA ALA A 45 -19.13 8.81 13.31
C ALA A 45 -17.95 9.64 12.79
N SER A 46 -17.08 10.10 13.69
CA SER A 46 -15.87 10.86 13.34
C SER A 46 -14.92 10.03 12.47
N TYR A 47 -14.78 8.75 12.77
CA TYR A 47 -14.00 7.80 11.97
C TYR A 47 -14.59 7.59 10.58
N LEU A 48 -15.92 7.49 10.45
CA LEU A 48 -16.57 7.37 9.14
C LEU A 48 -16.32 8.62 8.29
N ASN A 49 -16.35 9.81 8.89
CA ASN A 49 -16.00 11.04 8.19
C ASN A 49 -14.53 11.06 7.76
N TRP A 50 -13.60 10.77 8.68
CA TRP A 50 -12.18 10.66 8.36
C TRP A 50 -11.90 9.64 7.25
N LYS A 51 -12.52 8.45 7.33
CA LYS A 51 -12.43 7.41 6.32
C LYS A 51 -12.94 7.91 4.96
N LYS A 52 -14.08 8.59 4.93
CA LYS A 52 -14.63 9.19 3.71
C LYS A 52 -13.63 10.17 3.10
N GLU A 53 -13.07 11.07 3.90
CA GLU A 53 -12.05 12.03 3.44
C GLU A 53 -10.80 11.34 2.89
N VAL A 54 -10.25 10.34 3.59
CA VAL A 54 -9.12 9.53 3.10
C VAL A 54 -9.47 8.81 1.80
N ASN A 55 -10.68 8.26 1.68
CA ASN A 55 -11.14 7.59 0.47
C ASN A 55 -11.29 8.56 -0.71
N MET A 56 -11.60 9.85 -0.49
CA MET A 56 -11.66 10.85 -1.57
C MET A 56 -10.32 11.10 -2.25
N PHE A 57 -9.19 10.83 -1.59
CA PHE A 57 -7.85 10.86 -2.21
C PHE A 57 -7.55 9.63 -3.09
N GLY A 58 -8.49 8.70 -3.23
CA GLY A 58 -8.30 7.44 -3.94
C GLY A 58 -7.62 6.35 -3.10
N PHE A 59 -7.38 6.60 -1.81
CA PHE A 59 -6.75 5.63 -0.91
C PHE A 59 -7.77 4.60 -0.41
N GLY A 60 -7.44 3.30 -0.46
CA GLY A 60 -8.33 2.24 0.00
C GLY A 60 -9.57 1.97 -0.87
N ILE A 61 -9.63 2.58 -2.06
CA ILE A 61 -10.61 2.31 -3.14
C ILE A 61 -9.90 2.08 -4.46
N LYS A 62 -10.61 1.55 -5.47
CA LYS A 62 -10.09 1.51 -6.83
C LYS A 62 -10.01 2.92 -7.42
N LEU A 63 -8.97 3.18 -8.20
CA LEU A 63 -8.81 4.36 -9.03
C LEU A 63 -9.38 4.14 -10.44
N ASP A 64 -9.75 2.90 -10.77
CA ASP A 64 -10.31 2.48 -12.06
C ASP A 64 -9.33 2.74 -13.22
N VAL A 65 -8.07 2.37 -13.01
CA VAL A 65 -7.02 2.39 -14.03
C VAL A 65 -7.34 1.41 -15.15
N ASP A 66 -6.88 1.71 -16.36
CA ASP A 66 -6.99 0.87 -17.57
C ASP A 66 -6.06 -0.36 -17.56
N LEU A 67 -5.81 -0.93 -16.39
CA LEU A 67 -5.02 -2.14 -16.19
C LEU A 67 -5.83 -3.24 -15.51
N PRO A 68 -5.65 -4.51 -15.92
CA PRO A 68 -6.27 -5.62 -15.23
C PRO A 68 -5.72 -5.77 -13.80
N ASN A 69 -6.51 -6.39 -12.93
CA ASN A 69 -6.10 -6.78 -11.57
C ASN A 69 -5.77 -5.64 -10.59
N GLU A 70 -6.35 -4.46 -10.78
CA GLU A 70 -6.25 -3.39 -9.79
C GLU A 70 -6.74 -3.85 -8.41
N LYS A 71 -5.87 -3.69 -7.41
CA LYS A 71 -6.19 -3.92 -6.00
C LYS A 71 -6.65 -2.61 -5.37
N LYS A 72 -7.70 -2.69 -4.56
CA LYS A 72 -8.29 -1.51 -3.89
C LYS A 72 -7.54 -1.02 -2.65
N GLY A 73 -6.52 -1.74 -2.16
CA GLY A 73 -5.94 -1.46 -0.83
C GLY A 73 -6.94 -1.73 0.30
N LEU A 74 -6.77 -1.07 1.45
CA LEU A 74 -7.66 -1.19 2.61
C LEU A 74 -7.60 0.04 3.51
N VAL A 75 -8.74 0.70 3.69
CA VAL A 75 -9.05 1.50 4.89
C VAL A 75 -10.13 0.76 5.68
N PRO A 76 -9.86 0.28 6.89
CA PRO A 76 -10.79 -0.54 7.67
C PRO A 76 -12.18 0.09 7.83
N ALA A 77 -13.22 -0.73 7.84
CA ALA A 77 -14.56 -0.27 8.24
C ALA A 77 -14.71 -0.35 9.77
N PRO A 78 -15.56 0.50 10.40
CA PRO A 78 -15.84 0.43 11.84
C PRO A 78 -16.18 -0.97 12.35
N ALA A 79 -16.94 -1.73 11.57
CA ALA A 79 -17.35 -3.10 11.90
C ALA A 79 -16.17 -4.05 12.15
N ARG A 80 -14.97 -3.75 11.63
CA ARG A 80 -13.75 -4.50 11.96
C ARG A 80 -13.36 -4.26 13.42
N TYR A 81 -13.36 -3.00 13.86
CA TYR A 81 -13.01 -2.63 15.23
C TYR A 81 -14.09 -2.99 16.24
N ASP A 82 -15.37 -2.91 15.85
CA ASP A 82 -16.47 -3.42 16.68
C ASP A 82 -16.33 -4.93 16.97
N ARG A 83 -15.79 -5.69 16.02
CA ARG A 83 -15.54 -7.14 16.19
C ARG A 83 -14.33 -7.45 17.07
N ILE A 84 -13.28 -6.64 16.97
CA ILE A 84 -12.03 -6.85 17.72
C ILE A 84 -12.19 -6.39 19.18
N TYR A 85 -12.80 -5.22 19.39
CA TYR A 85 -12.83 -4.54 20.68
C TYR A 85 -14.22 -4.47 21.33
N GLY A 86 -15.28 -4.79 20.58
CA GLY A 86 -16.66 -4.57 21.00
C GLY A 86 -17.23 -3.26 20.45
N LYS A 87 -18.53 -3.28 20.09
CA LYS A 87 -19.25 -2.09 19.61
C LYS A 87 -19.15 -0.98 20.66
N ASN A 88 -18.80 0.24 20.23
CA ASN A 88 -18.61 1.41 21.11
C ASN A 88 -17.48 1.29 22.15
N HIS A 89 -16.56 0.32 22.04
CA HIS A 89 -15.46 0.14 23.01
C HIS A 89 -14.08 0.58 22.47
N TRP A 90 -13.92 0.70 21.15
CA TRP A 90 -12.70 1.26 20.56
C TRP A 90 -12.76 2.79 20.53
N ARG A 91 -11.60 3.42 20.68
CA ARG A 91 -11.39 4.87 20.62
C ARG A 91 -10.18 5.18 19.74
N ALA A 92 -9.89 6.47 19.51
CA ALA A 92 -8.73 6.89 18.73
C ALA A 92 -7.42 6.23 19.19
N ASN A 93 -7.20 6.13 20.50
CA ASN A 93 -6.02 5.49 21.09
C ASN A 93 -5.90 3.99 20.75
N THR A 94 -7.02 3.29 20.54
CA THR A 94 -7.04 1.87 20.19
C THR A 94 -6.52 1.63 18.77
N ILE A 95 -6.69 2.61 17.88
CA ILE A 95 -6.39 2.53 16.44
C ILE A 95 -5.33 3.55 16.02
N ILE A 96 -4.57 4.06 16.99
CA ILE A 96 -3.69 5.23 16.84
C ILE A 96 -2.57 5.02 15.82
N SER A 97 -2.20 3.76 15.56
CA SER A 97 -1.20 3.36 14.56
C SER A 97 -1.60 3.72 13.13
N MET A 98 -2.89 3.88 12.85
CA MET A 98 -3.34 4.36 11.53
C MET A 98 -2.84 5.77 11.23
N ALA A 99 -2.57 6.59 12.25
CA ALA A 99 -2.10 7.97 12.09
C ALA A 99 -0.77 8.06 11.33
N ILE A 100 0.02 6.97 11.37
CA ILE A 100 1.36 6.89 10.79
C ILE A 100 1.42 5.87 9.66
N GLY A 101 0.27 5.50 9.08
CA GLY A 101 0.19 4.56 7.96
C GLY A 101 0.47 3.10 8.33
N GLN A 102 0.37 2.74 9.61
CA GLN A 102 0.57 1.38 10.11
C GLN A 102 -0.77 0.73 10.50
N GLY A 103 -0.71 -0.46 11.09
CA GLY A 103 -1.89 -1.22 11.51
C GLY A 103 -2.53 -1.93 10.33
N GLU A 104 -3.84 -1.75 10.15
CA GLU A 104 -4.61 -2.47 9.14
C GLU A 104 -4.75 -1.72 7.81
N LEU A 105 -4.04 -0.59 7.65
CA LEU A 105 -4.02 0.15 6.39
C LEU A 105 -3.20 -0.60 5.33
N LEU A 106 -3.74 -0.68 4.11
CA LEU A 106 -3.03 -1.22 2.96
C LEU A 106 -3.17 -0.25 1.78
N ALA A 107 -2.07 0.03 1.11
CA ALA A 107 -2.02 0.91 -0.05
C ALA A 107 -1.31 0.22 -1.21
N THR A 108 -1.73 0.51 -2.44
CA THR A 108 -0.93 0.18 -3.62
C THR A 108 0.05 1.32 -3.94
N PRO A 109 1.18 1.05 -4.60
CA PRO A 109 2.08 2.10 -5.07
C PRO A 109 1.37 3.15 -5.95
N LEU A 110 0.41 2.71 -6.77
CA LEU A 110 -0.39 3.60 -7.62
C LEU A 110 -1.27 4.55 -6.79
N GLN A 111 -1.90 4.07 -5.73
CA GLN A 111 -2.65 4.92 -4.79
C GLN A 111 -1.76 5.96 -4.12
N MET A 112 -0.54 5.58 -3.76
CA MET A 112 0.43 6.51 -3.17
C MET A 112 0.83 7.61 -4.17
N ALA A 113 1.11 7.25 -5.43
CA ALA A 113 1.40 8.23 -6.47
C ALA A 113 0.18 9.14 -6.77
N ASN A 114 -1.04 8.62 -6.68
CA ASN A 114 -2.27 9.42 -6.86
C ASN A 114 -2.47 10.45 -5.74
N ILE A 115 -2.12 10.11 -4.51
CA ILE A 115 -2.14 11.07 -3.39
C ILE A 115 -1.18 12.23 -3.68
N GLU A 116 0.03 11.93 -4.13
CA GLU A 116 1.01 12.97 -4.50
C GLU A 116 0.51 13.84 -5.66
N CYS A 117 -0.13 13.23 -6.67
CA CYS A 117 -0.78 13.97 -7.76
C CYS A 117 -1.87 14.91 -7.22
N THR A 118 -2.69 14.43 -6.29
CA THR A 118 -3.75 15.22 -5.65
C THR A 118 -3.19 16.41 -4.88
N ILE A 119 -2.12 16.20 -4.11
CA ILE A 119 -1.45 17.25 -3.35
C ILE A 119 -0.80 18.27 -4.30
N ALA A 120 -0.06 17.79 -5.31
CA ALA A 120 0.56 18.62 -6.35
C ALA A 120 -0.45 19.53 -7.07
N ASN A 121 -1.66 19.01 -7.31
CA ASN A 121 -2.76 19.73 -7.95
C ASN A 121 -3.60 20.58 -6.98
N ARG A 122 -3.27 20.60 -5.68
CA ARG A 122 -4.05 21.26 -4.63
C ARG A 122 -5.53 20.84 -4.60
N GLY A 123 -5.77 19.53 -4.54
CA GLY A 123 -7.08 18.99 -4.17
C GLY A 123 -7.88 18.31 -5.28
N PHE A 124 -7.23 17.93 -6.38
CA PHE A 124 -7.88 17.12 -7.40
C PHE A 124 -6.92 16.20 -8.14
N TYR A 125 -7.46 15.15 -8.74
CA TYR A 125 -6.73 14.27 -9.65
C TYR A 125 -7.62 13.86 -10.83
N TYR A 126 -6.99 13.29 -11.85
CA TYR A 126 -7.66 12.58 -12.93
C TYR A 126 -7.42 11.09 -12.75
N ARG A 127 -8.35 10.24 -13.19
CA ARG A 127 -8.15 8.79 -13.12
C ARG A 127 -6.84 8.43 -13.83
N PRO A 128 -5.90 7.73 -13.17
CA PRO A 128 -4.65 7.35 -13.80
C PRO A 128 -4.92 6.37 -14.94
N HIS A 129 -4.21 6.52 -16.04
CA HIS A 129 -4.32 5.64 -17.20
C HIS A 129 -2.97 5.50 -17.92
N LEU A 130 -2.74 4.33 -18.51
CA LEU A 130 -1.55 4.01 -19.28
C LEU A 130 -1.71 4.39 -20.75
N ILE A 131 -2.89 4.19 -21.31
CA ILE A 131 -3.16 4.44 -22.73
C ILE A 131 -3.18 5.94 -22.96
N LYS A 132 -2.16 6.46 -23.64
CA LYS A 132 -2.07 7.89 -23.98
C LYS A 132 -3.22 8.32 -24.89
N ALA A 133 -3.54 7.52 -25.90
CA ALA A 133 -4.62 7.76 -26.84
C ALA A 133 -4.94 6.51 -27.69
N ILE A 134 -6.09 6.47 -28.36
CA ILE A 134 -6.56 5.35 -29.18
C ILE A 134 -6.76 5.78 -30.63
N GLY A 135 -6.16 5.02 -31.55
CA GLY A 135 -6.29 5.20 -33.00
C GLY A 135 -5.60 6.47 -33.53
N ASP A 136 -5.70 6.69 -34.84
CA ASP A 136 -5.00 7.79 -35.53
C ASP A 136 -5.51 9.20 -35.17
N LYS A 137 -6.63 9.29 -34.44
CA LYS A 137 -7.23 10.54 -33.99
C LYS A 137 -6.86 10.90 -32.54
N ASP A 138 -5.94 10.17 -31.93
CA ASP A 138 -5.51 10.35 -30.55
C ASP A 138 -6.68 10.51 -29.56
N VAL A 139 -7.66 9.59 -29.64
CA VAL A 139 -8.86 9.66 -28.78
C VAL A 139 -8.51 9.20 -27.36
N ILE A 140 -8.70 10.11 -26.40
CA ILE A 140 -8.68 9.81 -24.96
C ILE A 140 -10.11 9.64 -24.47
N LYS A 141 -10.39 8.53 -23.77
CA LYS A 141 -11.73 8.25 -23.26
C LYS A 141 -12.20 9.33 -22.25
N PRO A 142 -13.48 9.74 -22.26
CA PRO A 142 -13.98 10.84 -21.42
C PRO A 142 -13.70 10.66 -19.92
N GLU A 143 -13.75 9.44 -19.41
CA GLU A 143 -13.51 9.13 -17.99
C GLU A 143 -12.10 9.51 -17.50
N PHE A 144 -11.11 9.57 -18.41
CA PHE A 144 -9.74 9.98 -18.08
C PHE A 144 -9.54 11.50 -18.13
N LYS A 145 -10.54 12.24 -18.61
CA LYS A 145 -10.55 13.71 -18.61
C LYS A 145 -11.41 14.29 -17.48
N GLU A 146 -12.05 13.45 -16.69
CA GLU A 146 -12.90 13.87 -15.58
C GLU A 146 -12.04 14.31 -14.39
N LYS A 147 -12.24 15.56 -13.95
CA LYS A 147 -11.58 16.10 -12.77
C LYS A 147 -12.28 15.60 -11.51
N ILE A 148 -11.58 14.83 -10.69
CA ILE A 148 -12.07 14.33 -9.40
C ILE A 148 -11.55 15.25 -8.30
N ASN A 149 -12.44 16.02 -7.66
CA ASN A 149 -12.08 16.92 -6.56
C ASN A 149 -12.24 16.20 -5.22
N VAL A 150 -11.32 16.44 -4.28
CA VAL A 150 -11.34 15.80 -2.94
C VAL A 150 -12.09 16.60 -1.89
N GLY A 151 -12.68 17.74 -2.26
CA GLY A 151 -13.53 18.56 -1.38
C GLY A 151 -12.78 19.32 -0.29
N ILE A 152 -11.46 19.47 -0.39
CA ILE A 152 -10.63 20.24 0.53
C ILE A 152 -10.19 21.53 -0.16
N ASP A 153 -10.29 22.66 0.57
CA ASP A 153 -9.84 23.96 0.08
C ASP A 153 -8.34 23.94 -0.25
N ALA A 154 -7.97 24.52 -1.40
CA ALA A 154 -6.61 24.56 -1.89
C ALA A 154 -5.62 25.16 -0.88
N ASN A 155 -6.06 26.11 -0.04
CA ASN A 155 -5.22 26.76 0.97
C ASN A 155 -4.68 25.80 2.03
N TYR A 156 -5.34 24.67 2.28
CA TYR A 156 -4.85 23.67 3.23
C TYR A 156 -3.74 22.79 2.68
N PHE A 157 -3.50 22.79 1.36
CA PHE A 157 -2.42 22.02 0.75
C PHE A 157 -1.07 22.72 0.89
N GLU A 158 -1.01 24.04 0.84
CA GLU A 158 0.28 24.77 0.87
C GLU A 158 1.11 24.51 2.14
N PRO A 159 0.55 24.51 3.37
CA PRO A 159 1.31 24.13 4.56
C PRO A 159 1.83 22.68 4.55
N VAL A 160 1.13 21.78 3.85
CA VAL A 160 1.56 20.38 3.67
C VAL A 160 2.71 20.32 2.66
N ILE A 161 2.58 21.02 1.54
CA ILE A 161 3.59 21.14 0.49
C ILE A 161 4.88 21.76 1.05
N ASP A 162 4.78 22.79 1.90
CA ASP A 162 5.92 23.36 2.61
C ASP A 162 6.66 22.32 3.46
N GLY A 163 5.90 21.52 4.23
CA GLY A 163 6.48 20.43 5.02
C GLY A 163 7.14 19.35 4.15
N MET A 164 6.54 19.04 2.99
CA MET A 164 7.08 18.06 2.04
C MET A 164 8.31 18.57 1.29
N GLN A 165 8.40 19.86 1.00
CA GLN A 165 9.64 20.47 0.49
C GLN A 165 10.74 20.33 1.54
N ASP A 166 10.43 20.67 2.79
CA ASP A 166 11.40 20.62 3.88
C ASP A 166 11.98 19.21 4.10
N VAL A 167 11.19 18.15 3.88
CA VAL A 167 11.70 16.76 3.87
C VAL A 167 12.95 16.61 3.00
N VAL A 168 12.95 17.23 1.82
CA VAL A 168 14.03 17.11 0.82
C VAL A 168 15.06 18.23 0.95
N ASP A 169 14.68 19.39 1.48
CA ASP A 169 15.61 20.52 1.63
C ASP A 169 16.51 20.40 2.85
N HIS A 170 15.98 19.90 3.97
CA HIS A 170 16.68 19.85 5.26
C HIS A 170 16.12 18.80 6.24
N GLY A 171 15.27 17.90 5.76
CA GLY A 171 14.57 16.89 6.57
C GLY A 171 15.08 15.49 6.30
N THR A 172 14.18 14.51 6.45
CA THR A 172 14.55 13.09 6.38
C THR A 172 15.10 12.60 5.04
N ALA A 173 14.99 13.39 3.96
CA ALA A 173 15.49 13.05 2.63
C ALA A 173 16.44 14.11 2.04
N ASP A 174 17.08 14.92 2.88
CA ASP A 174 17.99 16.01 2.49
C ASP A 174 19.08 15.57 1.48
N ALA A 175 19.62 14.36 1.65
CA ALA A 175 20.61 13.78 0.75
C ALA A 175 20.10 13.58 -0.68
N SER A 176 18.78 13.57 -0.89
CA SER A 176 18.11 13.36 -2.19
C SER A 176 17.77 14.65 -2.92
N LYS A 177 18.21 15.82 -2.41
CA LYS A 177 18.01 17.11 -3.06
C LYS A 177 18.57 17.14 -4.48
N ILE A 178 17.78 17.66 -5.41
CA ILE A 178 18.15 17.78 -6.82
C ILE A 178 18.60 19.21 -7.11
N PRO A 179 19.83 19.44 -7.61
CA PRO A 179 20.29 20.79 -7.96
C PRO A 179 19.34 21.49 -8.96
N GLY A 180 18.82 22.65 -8.58
CA GLY A 180 17.93 23.47 -9.42
C GLY A 180 16.53 22.90 -9.66
N ILE A 181 16.09 21.89 -8.89
CA ILE A 181 14.70 21.41 -8.90
C ILE A 181 14.20 21.34 -7.46
N VAL A 182 13.13 22.07 -7.16
CA VAL A 182 12.45 21.95 -5.86
C VAL A 182 11.54 20.73 -5.92
N MET A 183 11.85 19.70 -5.15
CA MET A 183 11.08 18.47 -5.04
C MET A 183 10.38 18.43 -3.69
N CYS A 184 9.10 18.11 -3.68
CA CYS A 184 8.31 17.92 -2.48
C CYS A 184 8.08 16.43 -2.30
N GLY A 185 8.40 15.86 -1.13
CA GLY A 185 8.19 14.44 -0.91
C GLY A 185 8.09 14.04 0.55
N LYS A 186 7.95 12.74 0.78
CA LYS A 186 7.84 12.17 2.12
C LYS A 186 8.45 10.78 2.18
N THR A 187 9.33 10.55 3.17
CA THR A 187 9.87 9.22 3.47
C THR A 187 8.84 8.37 4.21
N GLY A 188 8.92 7.06 4.00
CA GLY A 188 8.18 6.05 4.75
C GLY A 188 9.03 4.81 5.01
N THR A 189 8.66 4.08 6.05
CA THR A 189 9.25 2.80 6.44
C THR A 189 8.12 1.83 6.74
N VAL A 190 7.91 0.87 5.84
CA VAL A 190 6.83 -0.12 5.98
C VAL A 190 7.37 -1.33 6.71
N GLN A 191 6.73 -1.67 7.84
CA GLN A 191 7.18 -2.77 8.68
C GLN A 191 7.07 -4.10 7.94
N ASN A 192 8.12 -4.91 8.03
CA ASN A 192 8.16 -6.24 7.46
C ASN A 192 8.52 -7.26 8.54
N SER A 193 7.62 -8.20 8.81
CA SER A 193 7.84 -9.23 9.84
C SER A 193 8.85 -10.31 9.44
N ARG A 194 9.22 -10.39 8.16
CA ARG A 194 10.06 -11.46 7.59
C ARG A 194 11.43 -10.98 7.12
N GLY A 195 11.81 -9.74 7.40
CA GLY A 195 13.07 -9.17 6.94
C GLY A 195 13.23 -7.71 7.35
N LYS A 196 14.08 -6.99 6.63
CA LYS A 196 14.17 -5.53 6.77
C LYS A 196 12.85 -4.89 6.33
N ASN A 197 12.52 -3.77 6.96
CA ASN A 197 11.41 -2.92 6.53
C ASN A 197 11.55 -2.53 5.05
N HIS A 198 10.44 -2.24 4.37
CA HIS A 198 10.49 -1.73 3.00
C HIS A 198 10.76 -0.22 3.03
N SER A 199 11.70 0.22 2.17
CA SER A 199 12.04 1.63 2.00
C SER A 199 11.01 2.26 1.07
N VAL A 200 10.35 3.33 1.51
CA VAL A 200 9.31 4.00 0.75
C VAL A 200 9.60 5.49 0.64
N PHE A 201 9.35 6.05 -0.54
CA PHE A 201 9.37 7.48 -0.76
C PHE A 201 8.33 7.86 -1.80
N VAL A 202 7.61 8.93 -1.51
CA VAL A 202 6.63 9.53 -2.42
C VAL A 202 7.02 10.98 -2.66
N ALA A 203 6.80 11.48 -3.87
CA ALA A 203 7.13 12.85 -4.20
C ALA A 203 6.40 13.36 -5.42
N PHE A 204 6.42 14.68 -5.59
CA PHE A 204 6.17 15.35 -6.85
C PHE A 204 7.21 16.44 -7.10
N ALA A 205 7.40 16.77 -8.39
CA ALA A 205 8.32 17.82 -8.80
C ALA A 205 7.98 18.40 -10.19
N PRO A 206 8.40 19.65 -10.46
CA PRO A 206 8.85 20.63 -9.47
C PRO A 206 7.71 21.04 -8.52
N ARG A 207 8.02 21.70 -7.38
CA ARG A 207 7.01 22.24 -6.46
C ARG A 207 5.98 23.10 -7.19
N ASP A 208 6.50 24.02 -7.99
CA ASP A 208 5.71 24.93 -8.82
C ASP A 208 5.55 24.34 -10.21
N ASN A 209 4.32 24.39 -10.74
CA ASN A 209 3.94 23.75 -12.00
C ASN A 209 4.39 22.26 -12.08
N PRO A 210 3.92 21.38 -11.17
CA PRO A 210 4.35 20.00 -11.09
C PRO A 210 4.19 19.25 -12.42
N LYS A 211 5.19 18.42 -12.75
CA LYS A 211 5.23 17.63 -14.00
C LYS A 211 5.26 16.13 -13.77
N ILE A 212 5.67 15.70 -12.59
CA ILE A 212 5.75 14.29 -12.21
C ILE A 212 5.32 14.11 -10.76
N ALA A 213 4.55 13.06 -10.51
CA ALA A 213 4.30 12.48 -9.19
C ALA A 213 4.78 11.03 -9.21
N ILE A 214 5.45 10.59 -8.14
CA ILE A 214 6.14 9.30 -8.08
C ILE A 214 5.98 8.64 -6.71
N ALA A 215 5.84 7.32 -6.71
CA ALA A 215 5.97 6.48 -5.52
C ALA A 215 7.02 5.40 -5.79
N VAL A 216 8.06 5.35 -4.96
CA VAL A 216 9.13 4.36 -5.02
C VAL A 216 9.09 3.51 -3.76
N ILE A 217 9.06 2.19 -3.96
CA ILE A 217 9.12 1.21 -2.89
C ILE A 217 10.24 0.23 -3.22
N VAL A 218 11.18 0.07 -2.28
CA VAL A 218 12.26 -0.90 -2.38
C VAL A 218 12.09 -1.89 -1.25
N GLU A 219 11.82 -3.15 -1.61
CA GLU A 219 11.53 -4.17 -0.62
C GLU A 219 12.79 -4.54 0.18
N ASN A 220 12.65 -4.80 1.49
CA ASN A 220 13.75 -5.25 2.35
C ASN A 220 14.95 -4.27 2.43
N ALA A 221 14.70 -2.97 2.23
CA ALA A 221 15.74 -1.97 2.08
C ALA A 221 15.90 -1.02 3.29
N GLY A 222 15.09 -1.17 4.33
CA GLY A 222 15.13 -0.36 5.55
C GLY A 222 14.44 1.00 5.39
N TYR A 223 15.14 2.08 5.73
CA TYR A 223 14.57 3.43 5.77
C TYR A 223 14.33 4.03 4.38
N GLY A 224 13.25 4.82 4.23
CA GLY A 224 12.91 5.53 2.99
C GLY A 224 14.05 6.39 2.43
N ALA A 225 14.77 7.07 3.33
CA ALA A 225 15.91 7.93 3.02
C ALA A 225 17.10 7.19 2.38
N SER A 226 17.24 5.88 2.66
CA SER A 226 18.42 5.11 2.28
C SER A 226 18.39 4.65 0.82
N TRP A 227 17.19 4.39 0.27
CA TRP A 227 17.02 3.78 -1.05
C TRP A 227 15.96 4.47 -1.89
N ALA A 228 14.72 4.51 -1.39
CA ALA A 228 13.60 5.01 -2.18
C ALA A 228 13.73 6.50 -2.55
N ALA A 229 14.13 7.36 -1.60
CA ALA A 229 14.28 8.79 -1.87
C ALA A 229 15.42 9.11 -2.87
N PRO A 230 16.63 8.53 -2.73
CA PRO A 230 17.68 8.65 -3.76
C PRO A 230 17.22 8.20 -5.14
N ILE A 231 16.62 7.02 -5.25
CA ILE A 231 16.15 6.45 -6.53
C ILE A 231 15.09 7.37 -7.16
N ALA A 232 14.11 7.82 -6.37
CA ALA A 232 13.10 8.77 -6.84
C ALA A 232 13.74 10.06 -7.37
N SER A 233 14.74 10.61 -6.66
CA SER A 233 15.41 11.84 -7.09
C SER A 233 16.12 11.70 -8.44
N PHE A 234 16.69 10.54 -8.74
CA PHE A 234 17.33 10.28 -10.04
C PHE A 234 16.31 10.11 -11.15
N ILE A 235 15.20 9.41 -10.89
CA ILE A 235 14.11 9.24 -11.87
C ILE A 235 13.48 10.61 -12.18
N VAL A 236 13.19 11.41 -11.15
CA VAL A 236 12.63 12.76 -11.29
C VAL A 236 13.56 13.66 -12.08
N GLU A 237 14.85 13.70 -11.74
CA GLU A 237 15.80 14.55 -12.48
C GLU A 237 15.94 14.10 -13.93
N LYS A 238 16.07 12.79 -14.18
CA LYS A 238 16.16 12.24 -15.54
C LYS A 238 14.91 12.55 -16.35
N TYR A 239 13.72 12.48 -15.75
CA TYR A 239 12.47 12.86 -16.42
C TYR A 239 12.42 14.35 -16.76
N LEU A 240 12.84 15.23 -15.85
CA LEU A 240 12.71 16.68 -16.02
C LEU A 240 13.84 17.31 -16.85
N LYS A 241 15.05 16.74 -16.84
CA LYS A 241 16.26 17.33 -17.44
C LYS A 241 16.94 16.44 -18.48
N ASP A 242 16.44 15.24 -18.71
CA ASP A 242 17.06 14.20 -19.54
C ASP A 242 18.53 13.87 -19.14
N SER A 243 18.92 14.21 -17.91
CA SER A 243 20.28 14.02 -17.38
C SER A 243 20.25 13.82 -15.87
N ILE A 244 21.31 13.26 -15.32
CA ILE A 244 21.50 13.12 -13.87
C ILE A 244 22.76 13.86 -13.47
N THR A 245 22.63 14.86 -12.59
CA THR A 245 23.78 15.62 -12.10
C THR A 245 24.44 14.94 -10.91
N ARG A 246 25.73 15.22 -10.71
CA ARG A 246 26.45 14.78 -9.51
C ARG A 246 25.81 15.43 -8.28
N ARG A 247 25.55 14.64 -7.23
CA ARG A 247 24.92 15.12 -6.00
C ARG A 247 25.96 15.64 -5.01
N PRO A 248 25.73 16.82 -4.38
CA PRO A 248 26.57 17.29 -3.28
C PRO A 248 26.65 16.31 -2.10
N SER A 249 25.57 15.58 -1.83
CA SER A 249 25.50 14.53 -0.80
C SER A 249 26.34 13.28 -1.10
N GLY A 250 26.90 13.16 -2.31
CA GLY A 250 27.71 12.02 -2.72
C GLY A 250 26.93 10.78 -3.18
N ILE A 251 25.60 10.77 -3.07
CA ILE A 251 24.79 9.68 -3.65
C ILE A 251 24.96 9.66 -5.17
N ASN A 252 25.02 8.46 -5.75
CA ASN A 252 25.18 8.27 -7.18
C ASN A 252 24.35 7.09 -7.69
N PRO A 253 23.86 7.10 -8.93
CA PRO A 253 23.02 6.02 -9.47
C PRO A 253 23.68 4.64 -9.45
N LYS A 254 25.00 4.58 -9.69
CA LYS A 254 25.74 3.31 -9.78
C LYS A 254 25.62 2.47 -8.52
N ARG A 255 25.72 3.08 -7.34
CA ARG A 255 25.49 2.42 -6.04
C ARG A 255 24.16 1.66 -6.00
N TYR A 256 23.09 2.24 -6.54
CA TYR A 256 21.75 1.66 -6.46
C TYR A 256 21.49 0.62 -7.54
N MET A 257 22.10 0.77 -8.72
CA MET A 257 22.01 -0.20 -9.80
C MET A 257 22.81 -1.48 -9.51
N ASP A 258 23.98 -1.35 -8.87
CA ASP A 258 24.88 -2.47 -8.58
C ASP A 258 24.47 -3.24 -7.30
N ALA A 259 23.46 -2.78 -6.57
CA ALA A 259 23.07 -3.35 -5.30
C ALA A 259 22.23 -4.62 -5.45
N ASP A 260 22.67 -5.69 -4.78
CA ASP A 260 21.85 -6.89 -4.57
C ASP A 260 21.28 -6.91 -3.14
N LEU A 261 20.00 -6.57 -3.03
CA LEU A 261 19.27 -6.61 -1.76
C LEU A 261 18.60 -7.97 -1.50
N MET A 262 18.59 -8.86 -2.49
CA MET A 262 17.86 -10.13 -2.45
C MET A 262 18.71 -11.28 -1.90
N SER A 263 20.03 -11.30 -2.14
CA SER A 263 20.91 -12.37 -1.62
C SER A 263 21.04 -12.40 -0.09
N SER A 264 20.69 -11.30 0.59
CA SER A 264 20.70 -11.24 2.06
C SER A 264 19.47 -11.86 2.72
N MET A 265 18.47 -12.34 1.95
CA MET A 265 17.32 -13.03 2.52
C MET A 265 17.70 -14.48 2.84
N PRO A 266 17.59 -14.94 4.11
CA PRO A 266 17.74 -16.35 4.40
C PRO A 266 16.69 -17.10 3.59
N LEU A 267 17.13 -17.99 2.70
CA LEU A 267 16.25 -18.95 2.05
C LEU A 267 15.45 -19.63 3.15
N SER A 268 14.14 -19.41 3.18
CA SER A 268 13.26 -20.16 4.06
C SER A 268 13.53 -21.63 3.79
N LYS A 269 14.13 -22.36 4.74
CA LYS A 269 14.24 -23.82 4.63
C LYS A 269 12.83 -24.32 4.31
N PRO A 270 12.64 -25.17 3.28
CA PRO A 270 11.34 -25.75 3.03
C PRO A 270 10.87 -26.39 4.34
N LYS A 271 9.66 -26.06 4.79
CA LYS A 271 9.07 -26.71 5.96
C LYS A 271 9.06 -28.20 5.65
N THR A 272 9.95 -28.97 6.29
CA THR A 272 9.83 -30.42 6.34
C THR A 272 8.55 -30.70 7.09
N TYR A 273 7.46 -30.91 6.37
CA TYR A 273 6.27 -31.53 6.92
C TYR A 273 6.64 -32.97 7.24
N ASN A 274 7.13 -33.21 8.46
CA ASN A 274 7.10 -34.54 9.04
C ASN A 274 5.63 -34.88 9.27
N LYS A 275 4.97 -35.38 8.24
CA LYS A 275 3.70 -36.07 8.37
C LYS A 275 4.02 -37.41 9.03
N GLN A 276 4.22 -37.41 10.35
CA GLN A 276 3.95 -38.62 11.11
C GLN A 276 2.46 -38.87 10.93
N LEU A 277 2.14 -39.81 10.05
CA LEU A 277 0.81 -40.40 9.97
C LEU A 277 0.46 -40.84 11.40
N PRO A 278 -0.68 -40.40 11.96
CA PRO A 278 -1.14 -40.93 13.23
C PRO A 278 -1.21 -42.45 13.12
N GLY A 279 -0.50 -43.14 14.00
CA GLY A 279 -0.57 -44.58 14.12
C GLY A 279 -2.03 -44.99 14.29
N ASP A 280 -2.43 -45.95 13.48
CA ASP A 280 -3.79 -46.50 13.40
C ASP A 280 -4.26 -46.94 14.80
N SER A 281 -5.15 -46.15 15.41
CA SER A 281 -5.76 -46.49 16.69
C SER A 281 -6.85 -47.52 16.47
N SER A 282 -6.44 -48.75 16.15
CA SER A 282 -7.30 -49.92 16.20
C SER A 282 -7.68 -50.18 17.66
N LYS A 283 -8.84 -49.62 18.06
CA LYS A 283 -9.57 -50.08 19.24
C LYS A 283 -9.86 -51.57 19.04
N LYS A 284 -9.24 -52.41 19.87
CA LYS A 284 -9.56 -53.83 20.00
C LYS A 284 -11.04 -53.97 20.36
N TYR A 285 -11.85 -54.45 19.41
CA TYR A 285 -13.11 -55.10 19.71
C TYR A 285 -12.86 -56.60 19.84
N PRO A 286 -13.41 -57.29 20.86
CA PRO A 286 -13.26 -58.73 20.98
C PRO A 286 -13.97 -59.45 19.83
N ALA A 287 -13.33 -60.50 19.35
CA ALA A 287 -13.72 -61.26 18.18
C ALA A 287 -14.98 -62.11 18.45
N ASP A 288 -16.04 -61.86 17.70
CA ASP A 288 -17.12 -62.83 17.52
C ASP A 288 -16.77 -63.78 16.37
N SER A 289 -16.69 -65.05 16.74
CA SER A 289 -16.53 -66.20 15.87
C SER A 289 -17.75 -66.40 14.98
N ASN A 290 -17.57 -66.39 13.66
CA ASN A 290 -18.17 -67.42 12.81
C ASN A 290 -17.55 -67.49 11.41
N HIS A 291 -16.84 -68.60 11.21
CA HIS A 291 -16.59 -69.33 9.99
C HIS A 291 -17.67 -69.17 8.89
N LYS A 292 -17.29 -68.81 7.66
CA LYS A 292 -17.12 -69.77 6.55
C LYS A 292 -16.63 -69.11 5.25
N SER A 293 -15.59 -69.75 4.73
CA SER A 293 -15.01 -69.67 3.39
C SER A 293 -16.01 -69.80 2.24
N ILE A 294 -15.69 -69.19 1.09
CA ILE A 294 -15.70 -69.87 -0.22
C ILE A 294 -14.65 -69.20 -1.13
N LYS A 295 -13.88 -70.07 -1.80
CA LYS A 295 -12.78 -69.77 -2.72
C LYS A 295 -13.29 -69.49 -4.15
N SER A 296 -12.51 -68.66 -4.84
CA SER A 296 -12.20 -68.60 -6.29
C SER A 296 -13.10 -69.31 -7.31
N ASP A 297 -13.46 -68.60 -8.39
CA ASP A 297 -13.02 -69.05 -9.72
C ASP A 297 -12.89 -67.92 -10.75
N THR A 298 -11.98 -68.16 -11.68
CA THR A 298 -11.48 -67.30 -12.74
C THR A 298 -12.32 -67.35 -14.01
N SER A 299 -12.53 -66.18 -14.66
CA SER A 299 -12.07 -65.87 -16.03
C SER A 299 -13.00 -64.95 -16.84
N ARG A 300 -12.35 -64.00 -17.54
CA ARG A 300 -12.72 -63.32 -18.81
C ARG A 300 -13.99 -62.45 -18.88
N LYS A 301 -13.78 -61.13 -19.02
CA LYS A 301 -13.83 -60.37 -20.30
C LYS A 301 -13.51 -58.87 -20.08
N LYS A 302 -12.93 -58.26 -21.11
CA LYS A 302 -12.45 -56.86 -21.23
C LYS A 302 -13.50 -56.00 -21.99
N PRO A 303 -13.31 -54.68 -22.22
CA PRO A 303 -14.05 -53.59 -21.57
C PRO A 303 -14.91 -52.75 -22.54
N ALA A 304 -15.65 -51.75 -22.04
CA ALA A 304 -16.25 -50.71 -22.89
C ALA A 304 -16.05 -49.31 -22.28
N ALA A 305 -15.60 -48.40 -23.15
CA ALA A 305 -15.26 -47.01 -22.89
C ALA A 305 -16.46 -46.08 -23.15
N LEU A 306 -16.42 -44.88 -22.57
CA LEU A 306 -17.21 -43.75 -23.06
C LEU A 306 -16.33 -42.50 -23.14
N LYS A 307 -16.35 -41.85 -24.31
CA LYS A 307 -15.79 -40.53 -24.62
C LYS A 307 -16.78 -39.78 -25.52
N LEU A 308 -16.67 -38.44 -25.46
CA LEU A 308 -17.14 -37.40 -26.41
C LEU A 308 -18.64 -37.06 -26.34
N ALA A 309 -19.11 -35.81 -26.50
CA ALA A 309 -18.51 -34.52 -26.87
C ALA A 309 -19.44 -33.35 -26.45
N ALA A 310 -18.93 -32.13 -26.64
CA ALA A 310 -19.53 -30.81 -26.40
C ALA A 310 -20.74 -30.46 -27.31
N VAL A 311 -21.43 -29.34 -27.02
CA VAL A 311 -21.80 -28.24 -27.95
C VAL A 311 -22.60 -27.12 -27.23
N GLN A 312 -22.30 -25.87 -27.58
CA GLN A 312 -23.01 -24.61 -27.22
C GLN A 312 -24.32 -24.43 -28.03
N SER A 313 -25.33 -23.68 -27.53
CA SER A 313 -25.78 -22.41 -28.17
C SER A 313 -26.97 -21.71 -27.48
N LYS A 314 -26.87 -20.36 -27.43
CA LYS A 314 -27.86 -19.30 -27.76
C LYS A 314 -29.13 -19.01 -26.91
N ARG A 315 -29.16 -17.71 -26.53
CA ARG A 315 -30.24 -16.67 -26.61
C ARG A 315 -31.30 -16.53 -25.49
N LYS A 316 -31.41 -15.27 -25.01
CA LYS A 316 -32.45 -14.56 -24.20
C LYS A 316 -33.86 -14.55 -24.89
N PRO A 317 -34.97 -13.96 -24.33
CA PRO A 317 -35.14 -13.06 -23.16
C PRO A 317 -36.39 -13.29 -22.25
N ASP A 318 -36.60 -12.34 -21.32
CA ASP A 318 -37.84 -11.93 -20.61
C ASP A 318 -38.26 -12.64 -19.30
N GLU A 319 -37.89 -12.04 -18.16
CA GLU A 319 -38.76 -11.41 -17.13
C GLU A 319 -37.91 -10.68 -16.07
#